data_AF-E9H4U4-F1
#
_entry.id   AF-E9H4U4-F1
#
_cell.length_a   1.000
_cell.length_b   1.000
_cell.length_c   1.000
_cell.angle_alpha   90.00
_cell.angle_beta   90.00
_cell.angle_gamma   90.00
#
_symmetry.space_group_name_H-M   'P 1'
#
loop_
_entity.id
_entity.type
_entity.pdbx_description
1 polymer ?
#
loop_
_entity_poly.entity_id
_entity_poly.type
_entity_poly.pdbx_seq_one_letter_code
_entity_poly.pdbx_strand_id
1 'polypeptide(L)'
;MSGGPVLRDSKWKKGHASKNKTPRANHFFAVQISDCQIVEAVHNVHRTILEQEPELSSALVSPSTLHITLAVAHLSSPEDLVLEETVRVFSTSRLQTQQLDLHLEQVGHFDNKVIYASVKEESEGTEHLNHLSKSLRERCQKAGLTLIDGDRFTPHVTLLKLSKDPRLNRKGIKAVASHLYEKHVDCVFGRQVVESVQLLSMTDPKDEKGYYALKGEFHFGT
;
A
#
# COMPACT_ATOMS: atom_id res chain seq x y z
N MET A 1 -24.54 73.47 -11.87
CA MET A 1 -24.83 72.58 -10.72
C MET A 1 -24.55 71.16 -11.18
N SER A 2 -23.30 70.74 -11.01
CA SER A 2 -22.72 69.51 -11.55
C SER A 2 -22.80 68.42 -10.49
N GLY A 3 -23.37 67.27 -10.86
CA GLY A 3 -23.46 66.09 -9.98
C GLY A 3 -22.08 65.48 -9.72
N GLY A 4 -21.80 65.18 -8.45
CA GLY A 4 -20.67 64.37 -8.01
C GLY A 4 -21.16 62.99 -7.53
N PRO A 5 -20.49 61.89 -7.87
CA PRO A 5 -20.95 60.54 -7.55
C PRO A 5 -20.67 60.16 -6.09
N VAL A 6 -21.65 59.47 -5.50
CA VAL A 6 -21.62 58.82 -4.19
C VAL A 6 -20.53 57.73 -4.19
N LEU A 7 -19.56 57.87 -3.28
CA LEU A 7 -18.56 56.83 -3.01
C LEU A 7 -19.27 55.58 -2.47
N ARG A 8 -19.22 54.49 -3.23
CA ARG A 8 -19.68 53.16 -2.80
C ARG A 8 -18.62 52.53 -1.92
N ASP A 9 -19.02 52.13 -0.72
CA ASP A 9 -18.22 51.30 0.16
C ASP A 9 -17.79 50.00 -0.54
N SER A 10 -16.47 49.84 -0.61
CA SER A 10 -15.76 48.71 -1.19
C SER A 10 -16.02 47.44 -0.37
N LYS A 11 -16.89 46.56 -0.87
CA LYS A 11 -17.01 45.18 -0.35
C LYS A 11 -15.68 44.47 -0.49
N TRP A 12 -14.98 44.26 0.63
CA TRP A 12 -13.87 43.32 0.72
C TRP A 12 -14.33 41.93 0.25
N LYS A 13 -13.70 41.43 -0.82
CA LYS A 13 -13.78 40.02 -1.22
C LYS A 13 -13.10 39.20 -0.14
N LYS A 14 -13.87 38.42 0.63
CA LYS A 14 -13.33 37.33 1.44
C LYS A 14 -12.65 36.36 0.49
N GLY A 15 -11.31 36.36 0.48
CA GLY A 15 -10.53 35.34 -0.18
C GLY A 15 -10.99 33.97 0.32
N HIS A 16 -11.23 33.04 -0.60
CA HIS A 16 -11.41 31.65 -0.25
C HIS A 16 -10.15 31.19 0.47
N ALA A 17 -10.23 31.06 1.80
CA ALA A 17 -9.27 30.28 2.55
C ALA A 17 -9.23 28.90 1.88
N SER A 18 -8.06 28.53 1.33
CA SER A 18 -7.89 27.21 0.74
C SER A 18 -8.21 26.19 1.82
N LYS A 19 -9.16 25.29 1.54
CA LYS A 19 -9.42 24.15 2.41
C LYS A 19 -8.08 23.42 2.58
N ASN A 20 -7.60 23.29 3.83
CA ASN A 20 -6.45 22.44 4.15
C ASN A 20 -6.64 21.10 3.46
N LYS A 21 -5.88 20.85 2.39
CA LYS A 21 -5.92 19.57 1.69
C LYS A 21 -5.26 18.57 2.62
N THR A 22 -6.01 17.55 3.02
CA THR A 22 -5.45 16.40 3.74
C THR A 22 -4.26 15.86 2.95
N PRO A 23 -3.10 15.62 3.59
CA PRO A 23 -1.94 15.05 2.94
C PRO A 23 -2.31 13.78 2.18
N ARG A 24 -1.89 13.65 0.92
CA ARG A 24 -2.18 12.47 0.09
C ARG A 24 -1.03 11.49 0.14
N ALA A 25 -1.32 10.20 0.28
CA ALA A 25 -0.31 9.14 0.17
C ALA A 25 0.54 9.29 -1.07
N ASN A 26 1.87 9.27 -0.88
CA ASN A 26 2.84 9.23 -1.98
C ASN A 26 3.95 8.20 -1.76
N HIS A 27 4.14 7.71 -0.54
CA HIS A 27 5.13 6.69 -0.22
C HIS A 27 4.53 5.63 0.73
N PHE A 28 5.15 4.46 0.74
CA PHE A 28 4.81 3.40 1.68
C PHE A 28 6.01 2.53 1.98
N PHE A 29 6.00 1.95 3.17
CA PHE A 29 6.92 0.92 3.58
C PHE A 29 6.30 -0.44 3.31
N ALA A 30 7.09 -1.36 2.77
CA ALA A 30 6.61 -2.69 2.47
C ALA A 30 7.70 -3.76 2.59
N VAL A 31 7.26 -5.01 2.62
CA VAL A 31 8.09 -6.17 2.30
C VAL A 31 7.64 -6.72 0.95
N GLN A 32 8.59 -7.03 0.07
CA GLN A 32 8.29 -7.58 -1.25
C GLN A 32 7.87 -9.05 -1.15
N ILE A 33 6.92 -9.44 -2.01
CA ILE A 33 6.56 -10.83 -2.22
C ILE A 33 6.92 -11.21 -3.66
N SER A 34 7.82 -12.16 -3.82
CA SER A 34 8.44 -12.54 -5.09
C SER A 34 8.66 -14.04 -5.26
N ASP A 35 8.38 -14.85 -4.24
CA ASP A 35 8.48 -16.31 -4.33
C ASP A 35 7.66 -16.85 -5.50
N CYS A 36 8.25 -17.77 -6.26
CA CYS A 36 7.67 -18.23 -7.51
C CYS A 36 6.37 -19.04 -7.31
N GLN A 37 6.23 -19.76 -6.20
CA GLN A 37 5.01 -20.51 -5.89
C GLN A 37 3.87 -19.56 -5.58
N ILE A 38 4.15 -18.49 -4.82
CA ILE A 38 3.16 -17.44 -4.54
C ILE A 38 2.74 -16.76 -5.83
N VAL A 39 3.69 -16.37 -6.68
CA VAL A 39 3.41 -15.72 -7.98
C VAL A 39 2.54 -16.62 -8.87
N GLU A 40 2.85 -17.91 -8.95
CA GLU A 40 2.05 -18.88 -9.72
C GLU A 40 0.64 -19.05 -9.15
N ALA A 41 0.49 -19.16 -7.83
CA ALA A 41 -0.81 -19.24 -7.17
C ALA A 41 -1.66 -17.99 -7.45
N VAL A 42 -1.06 -16.80 -7.40
CA VAL A 42 -1.74 -15.54 -7.77
C VAL A 42 -2.19 -15.54 -9.22
N HIS A 43 -1.35 -16.02 -10.16
CA HIS A 43 -1.75 -16.18 -11.56
C HIS A 43 -2.95 -17.12 -11.72
N ASN A 44 -3.03 -18.19 -10.96
CA ASN A 44 -4.15 -19.13 -11.00
C ASN A 44 -5.46 -18.50 -10.47
N VAL A 45 -5.38 -17.70 -9.41
CA VAL A 45 -6.51 -16.90 -8.90
C VAL A 45 -6.96 -15.91 -9.97
N HIS A 46 -6.04 -15.14 -10.56
CA HIS A 46 -6.36 -14.18 -11.61
C HIS A 46 -7.01 -14.84 -12.83
N ARG A 47 -6.47 -15.96 -13.31
CA ARG A 47 -7.02 -16.70 -14.46
C ARG A 47 -8.48 -17.09 -14.21
N THR A 48 -8.76 -17.64 -13.02
CA THR A 48 -10.11 -18.04 -12.61
C THR A 48 -11.10 -16.89 -12.63
N ILE A 49 -10.68 -15.74 -12.10
CA ILE A 49 -11.53 -14.54 -12.05
C ILE A 49 -11.82 -14.07 -13.47
N LEU A 50 -10.80 -14.02 -14.34
CA LEU A 50 -10.95 -13.51 -15.72
C LEU A 50 -11.69 -14.47 -16.65
N GLU A 51 -11.64 -15.77 -16.41
CA GLU A 51 -12.45 -16.76 -17.15
C GLU A 51 -13.96 -16.49 -16.99
N GLN A 52 -14.37 -15.99 -15.83
CA GLN A 52 -15.77 -15.72 -15.50
C GLN A 52 -16.15 -14.25 -15.69
N GLU A 53 -15.25 -13.31 -15.38
CA GLU A 53 -15.51 -11.87 -15.41
C GLU A 53 -14.32 -11.09 -16.02
N PRO A 54 -14.15 -11.09 -17.36
CA PRO A 54 -13.02 -10.46 -18.05
C PRO A 54 -12.88 -8.94 -17.79
N GLU A 55 -13.99 -8.28 -17.44
CA GLU A 55 -14.03 -6.85 -17.13
C GLU A 55 -13.15 -6.47 -15.93
N LEU A 56 -12.85 -7.42 -15.04
CA LEU A 56 -12.01 -7.19 -13.86
C LEU A 56 -10.51 -7.12 -14.15
N SER A 57 -10.06 -7.34 -15.39
CA SER A 57 -8.64 -7.30 -15.78
C SER A 57 -7.91 -6.03 -15.33
N SER A 58 -8.55 -4.86 -15.41
CA SER A 58 -7.96 -3.59 -14.98
C SER A 58 -7.89 -3.41 -13.45
N ALA A 59 -8.63 -4.22 -12.68
CA ALA A 59 -8.60 -4.23 -11.23
C ALA A 59 -7.56 -5.17 -10.63
N LEU A 60 -6.96 -6.07 -11.43
CA LEU A 60 -5.93 -6.99 -10.95
C LEU A 60 -4.66 -6.24 -10.52
N VAL A 61 -4.03 -6.70 -9.45
CA VAL A 61 -2.69 -6.27 -9.06
C VAL A 61 -1.67 -7.09 -9.83
N SER A 62 -0.70 -6.43 -10.46
CA SER A 62 0.35 -7.16 -11.19
C SER A 62 1.12 -8.06 -10.20
N PRO A 63 1.38 -9.33 -10.53
CA PRO A 63 2.25 -10.18 -9.73
C PRO A 63 3.65 -9.58 -9.51
N SER A 64 4.13 -8.77 -10.47
CA SER A 64 5.38 -8.02 -10.34
C SER A 64 5.38 -6.97 -9.22
N THR A 65 4.22 -6.68 -8.61
CA THR A 65 4.04 -5.67 -7.55
C THR A 65 3.51 -6.23 -6.24
N LEU A 66 3.54 -7.55 -6.05
CA LEU A 66 3.06 -8.13 -4.80
C LEU A 66 3.95 -7.66 -3.64
N HIS A 67 3.29 -7.24 -2.57
CA HIS A 67 3.92 -6.71 -1.36
C HIS A 67 2.94 -6.78 -0.19
N ILE A 68 3.47 -6.70 1.02
CA ILE A 68 2.69 -6.40 2.23
C ILE A 68 3.07 -4.99 2.69
N THR A 69 2.10 -4.09 2.72
CA THR A 69 2.29 -2.71 3.19
C THR A 69 2.39 -2.68 4.71
N LEU A 70 3.50 -2.18 5.23
CA LEU A 70 3.73 -2.00 6.67
C LEU A 70 3.22 -0.65 7.18
N ALA A 71 3.41 0.42 6.41
CA ALA A 71 2.94 1.77 6.74
C ALA A 71 2.83 2.65 5.49
N VAL A 72 1.88 3.60 5.48
CA VAL A 72 1.70 4.57 4.38
C VAL A 72 2.02 5.98 4.87
N ALA A 73 2.82 6.71 4.10
CA ALA A 73 3.32 8.03 4.45
C ALA A 73 2.98 9.10 3.39
N HIS A 74 3.00 10.35 3.85
CA HIS A 74 3.11 11.53 2.98
C HIS A 74 4.43 12.26 3.22
N LEU A 75 5.23 12.43 2.17
CA LEU A 75 6.47 13.20 2.18
C LEU A 75 6.26 14.51 1.40
N SER A 76 6.48 15.67 2.02
CA SER A 76 6.00 16.98 1.52
C SER A 76 7.01 17.85 0.75
N SER A 77 8.34 17.63 0.85
CA SER A 77 9.40 18.43 0.17
C SER A 77 10.83 17.94 0.54
N PRO A 78 11.87 18.24 -0.28
CA PRO A 78 12.53 17.22 -1.09
C PRO A 78 13.05 16.04 -0.26
N GLU A 79 12.93 14.88 -0.88
CA GLU A 79 12.98 13.55 -0.31
C GLU A 79 14.22 13.28 0.53
N ASP A 80 15.35 13.96 0.30
CA ASP A 80 16.65 13.59 0.84
C ASP A 80 16.73 13.56 2.37
N LEU A 81 16.38 14.62 3.11
CA LEU A 81 16.63 14.62 4.57
C LEU A 81 15.71 13.66 5.34
N VAL A 82 14.44 13.61 4.95
CA VAL A 82 13.47 12.72 5.61
C VAL A 82 13.71 11.27 5.18
N LEU A 83 14.06 11.02 3.93
CA LEU A 83 14.45 9.70 3.43
C LEU A 83 15.77 9.23 4.04
N GLU A 84 16.79 10.08 4.11
CA GLU A 84 18.08 9.78 4.76
C GLU A 84 17.89 9.48 6.24
N GLU A 85 17.11 10.29 6.97
CA GLU A 85 16.78 10.02 8.38
C GLU A 85 16.02 8.71 8.51
N THR A 86 15.03 8.47 7.65
CA THR A 86 14.26 7.22 7.62
C THR A 86 15.20 6.03 7.43
N VAL A 87 15.97 6.02 6.34
CA VAL A 87 16.95 4.98 6.02
C VAL A 87 17.96 4.81 7.16
N ARG A 88 18.44 5.91 7.78
CA ARG A 88 19.37 5.88 8.91
C ARG A 88 18.75 5.28 10.16
N VAL A 89 17.52 5.65 10.51
CA VAL A 89 16.79 5.14 11.68
C VAL A 89 16.54 3.62 11.56
N PHE A 90 16.41 3.11 10.33
CA PHE A 90 16.27 1.68 10.07
C PHE A 90 17.61 0.93 10.00
N SER A 91 18.61 1.48 9.32
CA SER A 91 19.95 0.87 9.23
C SER A 91 20.72 0.84 10.55
N THR A 92 20.53 1.83 11.43
CA THR A 92 21.15 1.86 12.77
C THR A 92 20.40 1.01 13.79
N SER A 93 19.15 0.64 13.48
CA SER A 93 18.43 -0.32 14.29
C SER A 93 18.91 -1.72 13.92
N ARG A 94 19.55 -2.39 14.87
CA ARG A 94 19.60 -3.85 14.86
C ARG A 94 18.15 -4.36 14.98
N LEU A 95 17.39 -4.33 13.89
CA LEU A 95 16.21 -5.17 13.74
C LEU A 95 16.78 -6.58 13.83
N GLN A 96 16.66 -7.17 15.01
CA GLN A 96 17.42 -8.33 15.45
C GLN A 96 17.20 -9.50 14.47
N THR A 97 18.24 -9.77 13.67
CA THR A 97 18.91 -11.05 13.37
C THR A 97 18.11 -12.31 12.98
N GLN A 98 16.78 -12.34 13.04
CA GLN A 98 16.01 -13.51 12.63
C GLN A 98 15.40 -13.30 11.25
N GLN A 99 15.63 -14.25 10.35
CA GLN A 99 15.00 -14.30 9.04
C GLN A 99 13.48 -14.26 9.20
N LEU A 100 12.82 -13.34 8.50
CA LEU A 100 11.37 -13.23 8.50
C LEU A 100 10.80 -14.14 7.40
N ASP A 101 10.20 -15.26 7.78
CA ASP A 101 9.51 -16.21 6.88
C ASP A 101 8.00 -16.05 7.05
N LEU A 102 7.30 -15.73 5.96
CA LEU A 102 5.87 -15.48 5.93
C LEU A 102 5.15 -16.59 5.16
N HIS A 103 4.20 -17.25 5.79
CA HIS A 103 3.30 -18.18 5.10
C HIS A 103 2.05 -17.44 4.62
N LEU A 104 1.76 -17.52 3.33
CA LEU A 104 0.55 -16.95 2.75
C LEU A 104 -0.47 -18.05 2.47
N GLU A 105 -1.66 -17.89 3.04
CA GLU A 105 -2.77 -18.82 2.89
C GLU A 105 -4.09 -18.07 2.93
N GLN A 106 -5.11 -18.70 2.37
CA GLN A 106 -6.48 -18.23 2.28
C GLN A 106 -6.68 -16.96 1.46
N VAL A 107 -7.84 -16.88 0.81
CA VAL A 107 -8.31 -15.65 0.16
C VAL A 107 -9.27 -14.92 1.08
N GLY A 108 -8.91 -13.69 1.43
CA GLY A 108 -9.75 -12.77 2.18
C GLY A 108 -10.21 -11.59 1.34
N HIS A 109 -11.07 -10.76 1.93
CA HIS A 109 -11.53 -9.53 1.28
C HIS A 109 -11.74 -8.36 2.25
N PHE A 110 -11.64 -7.14 1.72
CA PHE A 110 -12.19 -5.94 2.36
C PHE A 110 -13.41 -5.47 1.58
N ASP A 111 -14.60 -5.64 2.18
CA ASP A 111 -15.91 -5.31 1.60
C ASP A 111 -16.13 -5.82 0.16
N ASN A 112 -15.49 -6.94 -0.22
CA ASN A 112 -15.45 -7.44 -1.60
C ASN A 112 -14.94 -6.40 -2.64
N LYS A 113 -14.28 -5.32 -2.21
CA LYS A 113 -13.66 -4.32 -3.11
C LYS A 113 -12.17 -4.54 -3.29
N VAL A 114 -11.56 -5.22 -2.32
CA VAL A 114 -10.19 -5.68 -2.32
C VAL A 114 -10.22 -7.16 -2.04
N ILE A 115 -9.59 -7.96 -2.90
CA ILE A 115 -9.35 -9.38 -2.68
C ILE A 115 -7.87 -9.55 -2.41
N TYR A 116 -7.52 -10.31 -1.37
CA TYR A 116 -6.14 -10.45 -0.91
C TYR A 116 -5.82 -11.90 -0.51
N ALA A 117 -4.54 -12.26 -0.55
CA ALA A 117 -4.02 -13.42 0.16
C ALA A 117 -3.66 -13.01 1.60
N SER A 118 -4.05 -13.80 2.59
CA SER A 118 -3.78 -13.52 4.00
C SER A 118 -2.40 -14.03 4.39
N VAL A 119 -1.82 -13.41 5.41
CA VAL A 119 -0.67 -14.00 6.12
C VAL A 119 -1.22 -14.93 7.20
N LYS A 120 -0.68 -16.15 7.29
CA LYS A 120 -1.09 -17.15 8.28
C LYS A 120 -1.11 -16.58 9.70
N GLU A 121 -2.28 -16.59 10.33
CA GLU A 121 -2.44 -16.16 11.71
C GLU A 121 -1.70 -17.08 12.70
N GLU A 122 -1.44 -16.58 13.91
CA GLU A 122 -0.85 -17.37 15.00
C GLU A 122 0.46 -18.11 14.62
N SER A 123 1.36 -17.43 13.90
CA SER A 123 2.67 -17.94 13.49
C SER A 123 3.80 -17.01 13.92
N GLU A 124 5.00 -17.55 14.13
CA GLU A 124 6.20 -16.76 14.44
C GLU A 124 6.45 -15.66 13.39
N GLY A 125 6.22 -15.95 12.12
CA GLY A 125 6.34 -15.00 11.03
C GLY A 125 5.38 -13.81 11.16
N THR A 126 4.11 -14.08 11.48
CA THR A 126 3.10 -13.03 11.69
C THR A 126 3.36 -12.21 12.94
N GLU A 127 3.78 -12.83 14.04
CA GLU A 127 4.19 -12.12 15.26
C GLU A 127 5.37 -11.19 14.98
N HIS A 128 6.39 -11.68 14.26
CA HIS A 128 7.55 -10.90 13.89
C HIS A 128 7.18 -9.75 12.94
N LEU A 129 6.32 -9.99 11.94
CA LEU A 129 5.83 -8.96 11.02
C LEU A 129 5.05 -7.86 11.76
N ASN A 130 4.23 -8.22 12.74
CA ASN A 130 3.50 -7.26 13.58
C ASN A 130 4.46 -6.42 14.44
N HIS A 131 5.46 -7.04 15.05
CA HIS A 131 6.49 -6.33 15.81
C HIS A 131 7.30 -5.38 14.93
N LEU A 132 7.65 -5.82 13.73
CA LEU A 132 8.34 -5.02 12.72
C LEU A 132 7.52 -3.80 12.33
N SER A 133 6.24 -3.98 11.96
CA SER A 133 5.32 -2.90 11.60
C SER A 133 5.17 -1.89 12.73
N LYS A 134 4.99 -2.36 13.97
CA LYS A 134 4.89 -1.49 15.16
C LYS A 134 6.18 -0.68 15.37
N SER A 135 7.33 -1.35 15.37
CA SER A 135 8.63 -0.70 15.57
C SER A 135 8.93 0.34 14.48
N LEU A 136 8.58 0.01 13.23
CA LEU A 136 8.67 0.90 12.08
C LEU A 136 7.82 2.16 12.28
N ARG A 137 6.55 2.00 12.65
CA ARG A 137 5.62 3.11 12.86
C ARG A 137 6.08 4.04 13.97
N GLU A 138 6.50 3.50 15.12
CA GLU A 138 7.04 4.29 16.24
C GLU A 138 8.28 5.11 15.85
N ARG A 139 9.17 4.51 15.05
CA ARG A 139 10.37 5.18 14.54
C ARG A 139 10.03 6.28 13.56
N CYS A 140 9.12 6.02 12.62
CA CYS A 140 8.64 7.04 11.69
C CYS A 140 8.07 8.25 12.43
N GLN A 141 7.23 8.02 13.44
CA GLN A 141 6.66 9.09 14.26
C GLN A 141 7.75 9.89 15.01
N LYS A 142 8.74 9.22 15.61
CA LYS A 142 9.88 9.88 16.30
C LYS A 142 10.73 10.72 15.36
N ALA A 143 10.88 10.30 14.10
CA ALA A 143 11.57 11.04 13.05
C ALA A 143 10.71 12.14 12.40
N GLY A 144 9.47 12.35 12.86
CA GLY A 144 8.57 13.39 12.37
C GLY A 144 7.86 13.05 11.05
N LEU A 145 7.87 11.79 10.62
CA LEU A 145 7.13 11.36 9.43
C LEU A 145 5.63 11.33 9.68
N THR A 146 4.87 11.84 8.71
CA THR A 146 3.40 11.79 8.74
C THR A 146 2.92 10.48 8.13
N LEU A 147 2.48 9.55 8.98
CA LEU A 147 1.75 8.34 8.58
C LEU A 147 0.25 8.63 8.45
N ILE A 148 -0.42 8.02 7.47
CA ILE A 148 -1.79 8.41 7.09
C ILE A 148 -2.75 7.22 6.90
N ASP A 149 -2.33 6.00 7.22
CA ASP A 149 -3.14 4.77 7.12
C ASP A 149 -3.79 4.33 8.44
N GLY A 150 -3.70 5.16 9.49
CA GLY A 150 -4.22 4.86 10.82
C GLY A 150 -3.39 3.81 11.56
N ASP A 151 -3.90 3.35 12.71
CA ASP A 151 -3.14 2.48 13.63
C ASP A 151 -3.40 0.98 13.41
N ARG A 152 -4.46 0.61 12.69
CA ARG A 152 -4.82 -0.79 12.45
C ARG A 152 -3.93 -1.37 11.37
N PHE A 153 -3.16 -2.39 11.74
CA PHE A 153 -2.38 -3.20 10.82
C PHE A 153 -3.04 -4.56 10.61
N THR A 154 -3.38 -4.88 9.37
CA THR A 154 -3.86 -6.19 8.95
C THR A 154 -3.00 -6.63 7.77
N PRO A 155 -1.98 -7.49 7.96
CA PRO A 155 -1.05 -7.85 6.90
C PRO A 155 -1.75 -8.67 5.83
N HIS A 156 -1.57 -8.28 4.56
CA HIS A 156 -2.21 -8.92 3.42
C HIS A 156 -1.45 -8.62 2.14
N VAL A 157 -1.59 -9.50 1.14
CA VAL A 157 -1.08 -9.28 -0.22
C VAL A 157 -2.26 -9.03 -1.15
N THR A 158 -2.39 -7.81 -1.67
CA THR A 158 -3.53 -7.47 -2.53
C THR A 158 -3.42 -8.17 -3.89
N LEU A 159 -4.46 -8.91 -4.27
CA LEU A 159 -4.55 -9.62 -5.55
C LEU A 159 -5.39 -8.82 -6.57
N LEU A 160 -6.45 -8.17 -6.11
CA LEU A 160 -7.39 -7.37 -6.91
C LEU A 160 -7.89 -6.20 -6.07
N LYS A 161 -7.99 -5.01 -6.68
CA LYS A 161 -8.55 -3.82 -6.04
C LYS A 161 -9.37 -3.00 -7.03
N LEU A 162 -10.70 -2.93 -6.83
CA LEU A 162 -11.62 -2.24 -7.72
C LEU A 162 -11.31 -0.74 -7.89
N SER A 163 -10.72 -0.11 -6.87
CA SER A 163 -10.34 1.32 -6.95
C SER A 163 -9.24 1.61 -7.98
N LYS A 164 -8.55 0.59 -8.50
CA LYS A 164 -7.60 0.74 -9.61
C LYS A 164 -8.29 1.17 -10.91
N ASP A 165 -9.55 0.77 -11.09
CA ASP A 165 -10.36 1.22 -12.23
C ASP A 165 -11.74 1.73 -11.77
N PRO A 166 -11.85 3.05 -11.49
CA PRO A 166 -13.12 3.67 -11.13
C PRO A 166 -14.23 3.54 -12.19
N ARG A 167 -13.92 3.14 -13.43
CA ARG A 167 -14.91 2.91 -14.49
C ARG A 167 -15.74 1.66 -14.20
N LEU A 168 -15.21 0.67 -13.49
CA LEU A 168 -15.94 -0.56 -13.12
C LEU A 168 -17.21 -0.26 -12.32
N ASN A 169 -17.13 0.69 -11.39
CA ASN A 169 -18.31 1.14 -10.64
C ASN A 169 -19.38 1.76 -11.56
N ARG A 170 -18.95 2.56 -12.57
CA ARG A 170 -19.88 3.13 -13.57
C ARG A 170 -20.54 2.06 -14.43
N LYS A 171 -19.91 0.91 -14.58
CA LYS A 171 -20.46 -0.28 -15.26
C LYS A 171 -21.29 -1.19 -14.35
N GLY A 172 -21.47 -0.82 -13.08
CA GLY A 172 -22.26 -1.59 -12.10
C GLY A 172 -21.45 -2.54 -11.22
N ILE A 173 -20.16 -2.74 -11.48
CA ILE A 173 -19.28 -3.61 -10.68
C ILE A 173 -18.82 -2.83 -9.44
N LYS A 174 -19.58 -2.96 -8.35
CA LYS A 174 -19.34 -2.28 -7.06
C LYS A 174 -18.60 -3.14 -6.03
N ALA A 175 -18.63 -4.45 -6.24
CA ALA A 175 -17.99 -5.49 -5.43
C ALA A 175 -17.65 -6.67 -6.34
N VAL A 176 -16.59 -7.40 -6.02
CA VAL A 176 -16.23 -8.67 -6.65
C VAL A 176 -17.17 -9.74 -6.12
N ALA A 177 -17.88 -10.42 -7.00
CA ALA A 177 -18.79 -11.49 -6.60
C ALA A 177 -18.01 -12.68 -6.01
N SER A 178 -18.46 -13.22 -4.88
CA SER A 178 -17.70 -14.25 -4.14
C SER A 178 -17.42 -15.52 -4.95
N HIS A 179 -18.35 -15.92 -5.83
CA HIS A 179 -18.18 -17.10 -6.70
C HIS A 179 -16.95 -17.00 -7.63
N LEU A 180 -16.44 -15.79 -7.89
CA LEU A 180 -15.25 -15.58 -8.71
C LEU A 180 -13.96 -16.06 -8.04
N TYR A 181 -13.95 -16.16 -6.70
CA TYR A 181 -12.76 -16.55 -5.93
C TYR A 181 -13.04 -17.64 -4.88
N GLU A 182 -14.28 -18.10 -4.71
CA GLU A 182 -14.66 -19.09 -3.67
C GLU A 182 -13.83 -20.38 -3.73
N LYS A 183 -13.48 -20.84 -4.94
CA LYS A 183 -12.66 -22.04 -5.13
C LYS A 183 -11.22 -21.91 -4.63
N HIS A 184 -10.82 -20.68 -4.27
CA HIS A 184 -9.49 -20.33 -3.77
C HIS A 184 -9.52 -19.88 -2.31
N VAL A 185 -10.66 -19.94 -1.61
CA VAL A 185 -10.77 -19.47 -0.21
C VAL A 185 -9.77 -20.16 0.71
N ASP A 186 -9.50 -21.45 0.49
CA ASP A 186 -8.52 -22.23 1.25
C ASP A 186 -7.18 -22.40 0.50
N CYS A 187 -6.87 -21.53 -0.46
CA CYS A 187 -5.63 -21.61 -1.23
C CYS A 187 -4.41 -21.44 -0.33
N VAL A 188 -3.45 -22.37 -0.42
CA VAL A 188 -2.11 -22.21 0.14
C VAL A 188 -1.24 -21.60 -0.96
N PHE A 189 -0.84 -20.34 -0.78
CA PHE A 189 -0.09 -19.60 -1.80
C PHE A 189 1.39 -19.95 -1.77
N GLY A 190 1.96 -20.17 -0.58
CA GLY A 190 3.37 -20.52 -0.41
C GLY A 190 4.04 -19.71 0.70
N ARG A 191 5.37 -19.70 0.68
CA ARG A 191 6.20 -19.02 1.69
C ARG A 191 7.05 -17.93 1.07
N GLN A 192 7.19 -16.82 1.78
CA GLN A 192 8.10 -15.75 1.43
C GLN A 192 9.13 -15.57 2.54
N VAL A 193 10.38 -15.85 2.20
CA VAL A 193 11.52 -15.36 2.98
C VAL A 193 11.72 -13.89 2.64
N VAL A 194 11.55 -13.00 3.61
CA VAL A 194 11.67 -11.57 3.42
C VAL A 194 13.14 -11.16 3.43
N GLU A 195 13.57 -10.50 2.36
CA GLU A 195 14.94 -10.02 2.19
C GLU A 195 15.18 -8.65 2.83
N SER A 196 14.16 -7.79 2.79
CA SER A 196 14.29 -6.39 3.21
C SER A 196 12.95 -5.73 3.54
N VAL A 197 13.05 -4.61 4.26
CA VAL A 197 12.01 -3.58 4.34
C VAL A 197 12.36 -2.46 3.36
N GLN A 198 11.41 -2.09 2.52
CA GLN A 198 11.58 -1.14 1.44
C GLN A 198 10.71 0.08 1.64
N LEU A 199 11.25 1.26 1.38
CA LEU A 199 10.50 2.50 1.19
C LEU A 199 10.30 2.72 -0.32
N LEU A 200 9.04 2.76 -0.73
CA LEU A 200 8.62 2.73 -2.13
C LEU A 200 7.80 3.98 -2.47
N SER A 201 8.01 4.52 -3.67
CA SER A 201 7.17 5.60 -4.21
C SER A 201 5.91 5.05 -4.88
N MET A 202 4.78 5.70 -4.63
CA MET A 202 3.50 5.43 -5.31
C MET A 202 3.35 6.19 -6.63
N THR A 203 4.15 7.24 -6.83
CA THR A 203 3.98 8.20 -7.93
C THR A 203 5.05 8.10 -9.00
N ASP A 204 6.22 7.62 -8.63
CA ASP A 204 7.35 7.52 -9.55
C ASP A 204 7.13 6.36 -10.52
N PRO A 205 7.74 6.43 -11.72
CA PRO A 205 7.71 5.33 -12.66
C PRO A 205 8.24 4.05 -12.02
N LYS A 206 7.57 2.94 -12.31
CA LYS A 206 8.05 1.61 -11.94
C LYS A 206 9.38 1.29 -12.63
N ASP A 207 10.13 0.37 -12.03
CA ASP A 207 11.39 -0.12 -12.60
C ASP A 207 11.18 -0.98 -13.87
N GLU A 208 12.28 -1.45 -14.46
CA GLU A 208 12.27 -2.30 -15.66
C GLU A 208 11.53 -3.63 -15.45
N LYS A 209 11.44 -4.11 -14.21
CA LYS A 209 10.70 -5.33 -13.82
C LYS A 209 9.23 -5.04 -13.51
N GLY A 210 8.81 -3.78 -13.57
CA GLY A 210 7.46 -3.34 -13.25
C GLY A 210 7.16 -3.29 -11.74
N TYR A 211 8.19 -3.28 -10.89
CA TYR A 211 8.10 -3.07 -9.44
C TYR A 211 8.10 -1.58 -9.08
N TYR A 212 7.68 -1.25 -7.86
CA TYR A 212 7.64 0.14 -7.39
C TYR A 212 9.04 0.75 -7.32
N ALA A 213 9.14 2.05 -7.56
CA ALA A 213 10.43 2.75 -7.45
C ALA A 213 10.94 2.71 -6.01
N LEU A 214 12.13 2.14 -5.83
CA LEU A 214 12.81 2.03 -4.55
C LEU A 214 13.45 3.36 -4.16
N LYS A 215 13.14 3.84 -2.96
CA LYS A 215 13.71 5.06 -2.38
C LYS A 215 14.69 4.74 -1.25
N GLY A 216 14.50 3.63 -0.58
CA GLY A 216 15.40 3.15 0.46
C GLY A 216 15.09 1.71 0.82
N GLU A 217 16.09 1.00 1.30
CA GLU A 217 15.98 -0.42 1.62
C GLU A 217 16.82 -0.75 2.85
N PHE A 218 16.32 -1.69 3.65
CA PHE A 218 17.00 -2.21 4.83
C PHE A 218 16.92 -3.74 4.82
N HIS A 219 18.06 -4.41 4.94
CA HIS A 219 18.15 -5.87 4.97
C HIS A 219 18.22 -6.41 6.40
N PHE A 220 17.63 -7.59 6.61
CA PHE A 220 17.76 -8.31 7.87
C PHE A 220 19.17 -8.93 7.98
N GLY A 221 19.85 -8.76 9.12
CA GLY A 221 21.05 -9.56 9.47
C GLY A 221 22.41 -9.10 8.92
N THR A 222 22.59 -7.83 8.55
CA THR A 222 23.92 -7.24 8.28
C THR A 222 24.53 -6.55 9.48
#